data_AF-A0A972XRW8-F1
#
_entry.id   AF-A0A972XRW8-F1
#
_cell.length_a   1.000
_cell.length_b   1.000
_cell.length_c   1.000
_cell.angle_alpha   90.00
_cell.angle_beta   90.00
_cell.angle_gamma   90.00
#
_symmetry.space_group_name_H-M   'P 1'
#
loop_
_entity.id
_entity.type
_entity.pdbx_description
1 polymer ?
#
loop_
_entity_poly.entity_id
_entity_poly.type
_entity_poly.pdbx_seq_one_letter_code
_entity_poly.pdbx_strand_id
1 'polypeptide(L)' 'GRKLLDPQTVQADVSPRKIASVGNYAIQFDWSDGHSSGIYAFSDLRELGERAALQGAEDV' A
#
# COMPACT_ATOMS: atom_id res chain seq x y z
N GLY A 1 7.57 12.10 5.57
CA GLY A 1 7.62 13.05 4.42
C GLY A 1 6.22 13.53 4.09
N ARG A 2 6.09 14.61 3.31
CA ARG A 2 4.78 15.09 2.83
C ARG A 2 4.31 14.21 1.67
N LYS A 3 3.03 13.80 1.66
CA LYS A 3 2.41 13.15 0.49
C LYS A 3 2.30 14.18 -0.63
N LEU A 4 2.95 13.92 -1.76
CA LEU A 4 2.96 14.83 -2.93
C LEU A 4 2.08 14.32 -4.08
N LEU A 5 1.62 13.07 -4.01
CA LEU A 5 0.75 12.48 -5.01
C LEU A 5 -0.67 13.02 -4.84
N ASP A 6 -1.24 13.55 -5.92
CA ASP A 6 -2.66 13.89 -6.00
C ASP A 6 -3.46 12.60 -6.28
N PRO A 7 -4.36 12.17 -5.37
CA PRO A 7 -5.16 10.96 -5.57
C PRO A 7 -6.00 10.97 -6.86
N GLN A 8 -6.39 12.15 -7.37
CA GLN A 8 -7.20 12.25 -8.60
C GLN A 8 -6.41 11.87 -9.86
N THR A 9 -5.09 11.84 -9.77
CA THR A 9 -4.21 11.49 -10.90
C THR A 9 -3.89 9.99 -10.98
N VAL A 10 -4.28 9.22 -9.96
CA VAL A 10 -4.09 7.77 -9.93
C VAL A 10 -5.19 7.11 -10.75
N GLN A 11 -4.82 6.26 -11.71
CA GLN A 11 -5.79 5.55 -12.54
C GLN A 11 -6.60 4.57 -11.66
N ALA A 12 -7.91 4.48 -11.89
CA ALA A 12 -8.81 3.69 -11.05
C ALA A 12 -8.59 2.18 -11.17
N ASP A 13 -7.94 1.72 -12.24
CA ASP A 13 -7.62 0.32 -12.54
C ASP A 13 -6.22 -0.10 -12.09
N VAL A 14 -5.49 0.76 -11.37
CA VAL A 14 -4.19 0.41 -10.79
C VAL A 14 -4.37 -0.77 -9.84
N SER A 15 -3.60 -1.83 -10.10
CA SER A 15 -3.66 -3.08 -9.36
C SER A 15 -2.27 -3.68 -9.16
N PRO A 16 -2.04 -4.44 -8.07
CA PRO A 16 -0.78 -5.13 -7.87
C PRO A 16 -0.65 -6.28 -8.87
N ARG A 17 0.47 -6.32 -9.59
CA ARG A 17 0.82 -7.38 -10.56
C ARG A 17 1.70 -8.45 -9.94
N LYS A 18 2.53 -8.08 -8.98
CA LYS A 18 3.43 -9.00 -8.27
C LYS A 18 3.63 -8.52 -6.84
N ILE A 19 3.84 -9.49 -5.96
CA ILE A 19 4.27 -9.27 -4.58
C ILE A 19 5.54 -10.09 -4.36
N ALA A 20 6.57 -9.48 -3.80
CA ALA A 20 7.82 -10.14 -3.48
C ALA A 20 8.25 -9.83 -2.05
N SER A 21 8.83 -10.81 -1.36
CA SER A 21 9.43 -10.59 -0.04
C SER A 21 10.73 -9.82 -0.17
N VAL A 22 10.93 -8.84 0.71
CA VAL A 22 12.18 -8.10 0.87
C VAL A 22 12.76 -8.51 2.23
N GLY A 23 13.67 -9.48 2.19
CA GLY A 23 14.17 -10.14 3.39
C GLY A 23 13.05 -10.70 4.26
N ASN A 24 13.22 -10.63 5.58
CA ASN A 24 12.24 -11.09 6.57
C ASN A 24 11.43 -9.94 7.21
N TYR A 25 11.41 -8.75 6.61
CA TYR A 25 10.84 -7.56 7.27
C TYR A 25 9.84 -6.77 6.42
N ALA A 26 9.76 -7.02 5.12
CA ALA A 26 8.92 -6.23 4.21
C ALA A 26 8.47 -7.03 2.98
N ILE A 27 7.53 -6.43 2.25
CA ILE A 27 7.16 -6.83 0.88
C ILE A 27 7.31 -5.64 -0.07
N GLN A 28 7.47 -5.94 -1.35
CA GLN A 28 7.47 -4.99 -2.46
C GLN A 28 6.39 -5.38 -3.46
N PHE A 29 5.78 -4.37 -4.09
CA PHE A 29 4.77 -4.55 -5.13
C PHE A 29 5.28 -4.04 -6.47
N ASP A 30 4.97 -4.78 -7.53
CA ASP A 30 4.98 -4.24 -8.90
C ASP A 30 3.54 -3.88 -9.25
N TRP A 31 3.30 -2.65 -9.68
CA TRP A 31 1.99 -2.10 -10.01
C TRP A 31 1.73 -2.14 -11.53
N SER A 32 0.46 -2.21 -11.92
CA SER A 32 0.04 -2.27 -13.34
C SER A 32 0.40 -1.01 -14.13
N ASP A 33 0.62 0.13 -13.46
CA ASP A 33 1.05 1.39 -14.07
C ASP A 33 2.59 1.50 -14.23
N GLY A 34 3.33 0.45 -13.89
CA GLY A 34 4.78 0.36 -14.03
C GLY A 34 5.58 0.78 -12.80
N HIS A 35 4.95 1.22 -11.71
CA HIS A 35 5.67 1.54 -10.48
C HIS A 35 6.11 0.28 -9.72
N SER A 36 7.33 0.31 -9.16
CA SER A 36 7.87 -0.80 -8.35
C SER A 36 8.81 -0.36 -7.22
N SER A 37 8.91 0.94 -6.92
CA SER A 37 9.91 1.45 -5.96
C SER A 37 9.56 1.28 -4.47
N GLY A 38 8.35 0.82 -4.15
CA GLY A 38 7.87 0.76 -2.76
C GLY A 38 8.35 -0.46 -1.98
N ILE A 39 8.92 -0.24 -0.80
CA ILE A 39 9.17 -1.28 0.21
C ILE A 39 8.22 -1.03 1.38
N TYR A 40 7.42 -2.04 1.72
CA TYR A 40 6.36 -1.95 2.71
C TYR A 40 6.70 -2.88 3.87
N ALA A 41 7.19 -2.30 4.97
CA ALA A 41 7.53 -3.06 6.16
C ALA A 41 6.28 -3.70 6.79
N PHE A 42 6.44 -4.90 7.35
CA PHE A 42 5.32 -5.60 7.99
C PHE A 42 4.75 -4.84 9.19
N SER A 43 5.58 -4.07 9.89
CA SER A 43 5.14 -3.15 10.95
C SER A 43 4.11 -2.14 10.44
N ASP A 44 4.43 -1.50 9.33
CA ASP A 44 3.66 -0.38 8.78
C ASP A 44 2.35 -0.90 8.17
N LEU A 45 2.41 -2.06 7.50
CA LEU A 45 1.23 -2.76 6.97
C LEU A 45 0.29 -3.20 8.10
N ARG A 46 0.82 -3.68 9.22
CA ARG A 46 -0.01 -4.05 10.38
C ARG A 46 -0.68 -2.84 11.01
N GLU A 47 0.05 -1.75 11.23
CA GLU A 47 -0.52 -0.49 11.73
C GLU A 47 -1.59 0.06 10.76
N LEU A 48 -1.34 -0.04 9.45
CA LEU A 48 -2.34 0.33 8.44
C LEU A 48 -3.59 -0.56 8.54
N GLY A 49 -3.43 -1.87 8.70
CA GLY A 49 -4.54 -2.80 8.89
C GLY A 49 -5.35 -2.53 10.16
N GLU A 50 -4.68 -2.21 11.27
CA GLU A 50 -5.33 -1.82 12.53
C GLU A 50 -6.17 -0.53 12.35
N ARG A 51 -5.63 0.48 11.66
CA ARG A 51 -6.38 1.71 11.33
C ARG A 51 -7.57 1.44 10.41
N ALA A 52 -7.40 0.60 9.39
CA ALA A 52 -8.49 0.26 8.48
C ALA A 52 -9.61 -0.52 9.18
N ALA A 53 -9.26 -1.42 10.11
CA ALA A 53 -10.23 -2.16 10.91
C ALA A 53 -11.04 -1.25 11.84
N LEU A 54 -10.41 -0.20 12.39
CA LEU A 54 -11.11 0.81 13.20
C LEU A 54 -12.09 1.64 12.36
N GLN A 55 -11.68 2.07 11.17
CA GLN A 55 -12.55 2.84 10.26
C GLN A 55 -13.78 2.04 9.82
N GLY A 56 -13.61 0.75 9.49
CA GLY A 56 -14.73 -0.13 9.15
C GLY A 56 -15.72 -0.41 10.30
N ALA A 57 -15.33 -0.13 11.55
CA ALA A 57 -16.20 -0.23 12.72
C ALA A 57 -16.95 1.08 13.03
N GLU A 58 -16.53 2.21 12.47
CA GLU A 58 -17.21 3.50 12.60
C GLU A 58 -18.31 3.70 11.53
N ASP A 59 -18.20 2.98 10.41
CA ASP A 59 -19.14 3.02 9.28
C ASP A 59 -20.33 2.03 9.40
N VAL A 60 -20.55 1.41 10.57
CA VAL A 60 -21.67 0.47 10.88
C VAL A 60 -22.62 1.00 11.94
#